data_AF-A0A1J5Q561-F1
#
_entry.id   AF-A0A1J5Q561-F1
#
_cell.length_a   1.000
_cell.length_b   1.000
_cell.length_c   1.000
_cell.angle_alpha   90.00
_cell.angle_beta   90.00
_cell.angle_gamma   90.00
#
_symmetry.space_group_name_H-M   'P 1'
#
loop_
_entity.id
_entity.type
_entity.pdbx_description
1 polymer ?
#
loop_
_entity_poly.entity_id
_entity_poly.type
_entity_poly.pdbx_seq_one_letter_code
_entity_poly.pdbx_strand_id
1 'polypeptide(L)'
;MTRPIDIPAVDSSALTTHRAISDAVYALEKRRRDAISELIRDFDRDHYRPNLALARQACATLGHQWSLTHFGPLGDPWYCCGVCHATECRREERDG
;
A
#
# COMPACT_ATOMS: atom_id res chain seq x y z
N MET A 1 10.70 -13.57 -14.68
CA MET A 1 10.54 -15.04 -14.76
C MET A 1 9.97 -15.51 -13.44
N THR A 2 8.67 -15.84 -13.37
CA THR A 2 8.04 -16.37 -12.15
C THR A 2 8.53 -17.78 -11.95
N ARG A 3 9.33 -18.04 -10.91
CA ARG A 3 9.72 -19.40 -10.56
C ARG A 3 8.47 -20.14 -10.04
N PRO A 4 8.19 -21.37 -10.51
CA PRO A 4 7.10 -22.15 -9.93
C PRO A 4 7.40 -22.40 -8.45
N ILE A 5 6.44 -22.05 -7.59
CA ILE A 5 6.52 -22.36 -6.16
C ILE A 5 6.13 -23.83 -6.02
N ASP A 6 7.13 -24.69 -5.82
CA ASP A 6 6.91 -26.11 -5.52
C ASP A 6 6.47 -26.23 -4.05
N ILE A 7 5.17 -26.42 -3.83
CA ILE A 7 4.60 -26.56 -2.49
C ILE A 7 4.38 -28.06 -2.26
N PRO A 8 5.17 -28.71 -1.39
CA PRO A 8 4.94 -30.12 -1.07
C PRO A 8 3.55 -30.26 -0.44
N ALA A 9 2.79 -31.25 -0.90
CA ALA A 9 1.46 -31.55 -0.38
C ALA A 9 1.53 -31.89 1.12
N VAL A 10 0.52 -31.44 1.88
CA VAL A 10 0.38 -31.83 3.29
C VAL A 10 -0.01 -33.31 3.34
N ASP A 11 0.77 -34.12 4.05
CA ASP A 11 0.46 -35.52 4.29
C ASP A 11 -0.68 -35.64 5.32
N SER A 12 -1.88 -35.96 4.84
CA SER A 12 -3.06 -36.12 5.69
C SER A 12 -2.93 -37.26 6.71
N SER A 13 -2.08 -38.26 6.46
CA SER A 13 -1.88 -39.37 7.39
C SER A 13 -1.12 -38.96 8.67
N ALA A 14 -0.39 -37.85 8.63
CA ALA A 14 0.32 -37.27 9.77
C ALA A 14 -0.55 -36.33 10.64
N LEU A 15 -1.77 -36.01 10.21
CA LEU A 15 -2.68 -35.07 10.88
C LEU A 15 -3.55 -35.77 11.94
N THR A 16 -2.91 -36.47 12.88
CA THR A 16 -3.59 -37.37 13.83
C THR A 16 -4.03 -36.69 15.12
N THR A 17 -3.54 -35.48 15.41
CA THR A 17 -3.88 -34.71 16.61
C THR A 17 -4.19 -33.26 16.29
N HIS A 18 -4.96 -32.59 17.15
CA HIS A 18 -5.24 -31.16 17.03
C HIS A 18 -3.97 -30.31 16.93
N ARG A 19 -2.93 -30.67 17.69
CA ARG A 19 -1.63 -29.99 17.64
C ARG A 19 -0.96 -30.17 16.27
N ALA A 20 -0.91 -31.39 15.74
CA ALA A 20 -0.34 -31.66 14.42
C ALA A 20 -1.07 -30.90 13.30
N ILE A 21 -2.40 -30.80 13.40
CA ILE A 21 -3.22 -30.00 12.46
C ILE A 21 -2.89 -28.51 12.58
N SER A 22 -2.85 -27.97 13.80
CA SER A 22 -2.52 -26.57 14.06
C SER A 22 -1.12 -26.19 13.53
N ASP A 23 -0.13 -27.05 13.78
CA ASP A 23 1.25 -26.84 13.34
C ASP A 23 1.36 -26.86 11.81
N ALA A 24 0.64 -27.79 11.14
CA ALA A 24 0.58 -27.87 9.68
C ALA A 24 -0.06 -26.62 9.05
N VAL A 25 -1.17 -26.14 9.62
CA VAL A 25 -1.85 -24.92 9.16
C VAL A 25 -0.94 -23.70 9.35
N TYR A 26 -0.29 -23.58 10.50
CA TYR A 26 0.63 -22.48 10.77
C TYR A 26 1.81 -22.46 9.79
N ALA A 27 2.40 -23.63 9.50
CA ALA A 27 3.48 -23.75 8.54
C ALA A 27 3.04 -23.36 7.12
N LEU A 28 1.82 -23.75 6.71
CA LEU A 28 1.26 -23.38 5.41
C LEU A 28 1.03 -21.87 5.31
N GLU A 29 0.41 -21.25 6.31
CA GLU A 29 0.17 -19.81 6.35
C GLU A 29 1.47 -19.00 6.37
N LYS A 30 2.48 -19.49 7.09
CA LYS A 30 3.81 -18.86 7.08
C LYS A 30 4.40 -18.86 5.67
N ARG A 31 4.41 -20.01 4.99
CA ARG A 31 4.93 -20.10 3.62
C ARG A 31 4.16 -19.22 2.64
N ARG A 32 2.83 -19.16 2.79
CA ARG A 32 1.99 -18.26 2.01
C ARG A 32 2.40 -16.80 2.19
N ARG A 33 2.61 -16.36 3.44
CA ARG A 33 3.09 -15.00 3.74
C ARG A 33 4.48 -14.75 3.16
N ASP A 34 5.39 -15.71 3.29
CA ASP A 34 6.77 -15.59 2.80
C ASP A 34 6.79 -15.44 1.27
N ALA A 35 6.03 -16.27 0.55
CA ALA A 35 5.91 -16.18 -0.91
C ALA A 35 5.30 -14.85 -1.38
N ILE A 36 4.22 -14.39 -0.73
CA ILE A 36 3.61 -13.09 -1.03
C ILE A 36 4.60 -11.96 -0.75
N SER A 37 5.33 -12.04 0.36
CA SER A 37 6.30 -11.02 0.75
C SER A 37 7.43 -10.90 -0.27
N GLU A 38 7.93 -12.02 -0.79
CA GLU A 38 8.95 -12.02 -1.83
C GLU A 38 8.45 -11.38 -3.13
N LEU A 39 7.26 -11.78 -3.59
CA LEU A 39 6.65 -11.20 -4.79
C LEU A 39 6.41 -9.69 -4.66
N ILE A 40 5.88 -9.24 -3.51
CA ILE A 40 5.68 -7.81 -3.24
C ILE A 40 7.02 -7.09 -3.19
N ARG A 41 8.04 -7.67 -2.54
CA ARG A 41 9.37 -7.07 -2.43
C ARG A 41 9.99 -6.82 -3.79
N ASP A 42 9.90 -7.78 -4.69
CA ASP A 42 10.49 -7.68 -6.02
C ASP A 42 9.74 -6.65 -6.86
N PHE A 43 8.41 -6.70 -6.83
CA PHE A 43 7.56 -5.69 -7.46
C PHE A 43 7.85 -4.28 -6.92
N ASP A 44 8.02 -4.14 -5.61
CA ASP A 44 8.31 -2.88 -4.95
C ASP A 44 9.64 -2.29 -5.40
N ARG A 45 10.67 -3.14 -5.44
CA ARG A 45 12.04 -2.77 -5.80
C ARG A 45 12.12 -2.32 -7.26
N ASP A 46 11.59 -3.15 -8.15
CA ASP A 46 11.86 -3.00 -9.58
C ASP A 46 10.87 -2.05 -10.25
N HIS A 47 9.68 -1.90 -9.66
CA HIS A 47 8.58 -1.21 -10.31
C HIS A 47 7.92 -0.16 -9.43
N TYR A 48 7.39 -0.49 -8.25
CA TYR A 48 6.56 0.46 -7.50
C TYR A 48 7.35 1.67 -7.00
N ARG A 49 8.48 1.45 -6.30
CA ARG A 49 9.23 2.53 -5.64
C ARG A 49 9.91 3.48 -6.62
N PRO A 50 10.58 3.02 -7.70
CA PRO A 50 11.19 3.94 -8.66
C PRO A 50 10.14 4.80 -9.38
N ASN A 51 9.01 4.20 -9.76
CA ASN A 51 7.97 4.92 -10.47
C ASN A 51 7.18 5.87 -9.56
N LEU A 52 6.94 5.50 -8.29
CA LEU A 52 6.36 6.41 -7.29
C LEU A 52 7.28 7.61 -7.00
N ALA A 53 8.60 7.41 -7.03
CA ALA A 53 9.57 8.49 -6.87
C ALA A 53 9.47 9.52 -8.00
N LEU A 54 9.36 9.05 -9.24
CA LEU A 54 9.16 9.92 -10.40
C LEU A 54 7.83 10.67 -10.33
N ALA A 55 6.75 9.98 -9.97
CA ALA A 55 5.42 10.59 -9.84
C ALA A 55 5.39 11.70 -8.78
N ARG A 56 6.09 11.51 -7.66
CA ARG A 56 6.24 12.53 -6.62
C ARG A 56 7.10 13.70 -7.08
N GLN A 57 8.17 13.42 -7.82
CA GLN A 57 9.06 14.46 -8.34
C GLN A 57 8.34 15.35 -9.35
N ALA A 58 7.54 14.76 -10.22
CA ALA A 58 6.72 15.50 -11.16
C ALA A 58 5.63 16.33 -10.45
N CYS A 59 4.92 15.75 -9.46
CA CYS A 59 3.91 16.47 -8.69
C CYS A 59 4.49 17.67 -7.92
N ALA A 60 5.76 17.56 -7.50
CA ALA A 60 6.51 18.64 -6.88
C ALA A 60 6.86 19.77 -7.85
N THR A 61 7.17 19.48 -9.10
CA THR A 61 7.45 20.51 -10.12
C THR A 61 6.22 21.37 -10.41
N LEU A 62 5.02 20.82 -10.22
CA LEU A 62 3.76 21.42 -10.63
C LEU A 62 3.08 22.25 -9.54
N GLY A 63 3.65 22.35 -8.35
CA GLY A 63 2.98 23.09 -7.27
C GLY A 63 1.71 22.40 -6.76
N HIS A 64 1.70 21.07 -6.79
CA HIS A 64 0.90 20.20 -5.92
C HIS A 64 -0.53 19.79 -6.35
N GLN A 65 -1.00 18.70 -5.74
CA GLN A 65 -2.30 18.04 -5.99
C GLN A 65 -3.33 18.22 -4.86
N TRP A 66 -3.52 19.45 -4.37
CA TRP A 66 -4.33 19.79 -3.19
C TRP A 66 -5.79 19.23 -3.18
N SER A 67 -6.24 18.61 -2.07
CA SER A 67 -7.59 18.03 -1.83
C SER A 67 -8.29 18.58 -0.58
N LEU A 68 -9.49 19.15 -0.75
CA LEU A 68 -10.28 19.65 0.37
C LEU A 68 -10.42 18.60 1.49
N THR A 69 -9.93 18.93 2.67
CA THR A 69 -10.03 18.08 3.86
C THR A 69 -11.19 18.52 4.73
N HIS A 70 -11.36 19.83 4.95
CA HIS A 70 -12.38 20.34 5.84
C HIS A 70 -12.66 21.82 5.56
N PHE A 71 -13.74 22.31 6.18
CA PHE A 71 -14.05 23.74 6.25
C PHE A 71 -13.61 24.28 7.62
N GLY A 72 -13.01 25.46 7.61
CA GLY A 72 -12.60 26.15 8.81
C GLY A 72 -13.80 26.64 9.63
N PRO A 73 -13.57 27.09 10.88
CA PRO A 73 -14.62 27.60 11.77
C PRO A 73 -15.33 28.84 11.24
N LEU A 74 -14.77 29.49 10.22
CA LEU A 74 -15.35 30.65 9.54
C LEU A 74 -15.95 30.30 8.15
N GLY A 75 -15.96 29.02 7.78
CA GLY A 75 -16.49 28.52 6.51
C GLY A 75 -15.47 28.46 5.36
N ASP A 76 -14.21 28.85 5.58
CA ASP A 76 -13.18 28.84 4.52
C ASP A 76 -12.73 27.39 4.19
N PRO A 77 -12.62 27.03 2.90
CA PRO A 77 -12.25 25.69 2.47
C PRO A 77 -10.73 25.41 2.53
N TRP A 78 -10.33 24.30 3.15
CA TRP A 78 -8.95 23.82 3.30
C TRP A 78 -8.61 22.58 2.47
N TYR A 79 -7.67 22.67 1.52
CA TYR A 79 -7.23 21.60 0.60
C TYR A 79 -6.06 20.75 1.15
N CYS A 80 -5.51 19.72 0.46
CA CYS A 80 -4.54 18.65 0.90
C CYS A 80 -4.09 17.62 -0.17
N CYS A 81 -2.84 17.51 -0.57
CA CYS A 81 -2.49 16.99 -1.88
C CYS A 81 -2.44 15.48 -1.92
N GLY A 82 -3.13 14.77 -2.80
CA GLY A 82 -3.19 13.30 -2.69
C GLY A 82 -1.88 12.53 -3.00
N VAL A 83 -0.92 13.16 -3.69
CA VAL A 83 0.34 12.53 -4.13
C VAL A 83 1.57 13.14 -3.44
N CYS A 84 1.42 14.38 -3.05
CA CYS A 84 2.41 15.28 -2.46
C CYS A 84 1.92 15.97 -1.18
N HIS A 85 0.75 15.61 -0.64
CA HIS A 85 0.29 16.01 0.70
C HIS A 85 -0.23 17.47 0.84
N ALA A 86 0.39 18.44 0.17
CA ALA A 86 0.03 19.85 0.05
C ALA A 86 -1.45 20.25 0.28
N THR A 87 -1.70 21.03 1.35
CA THR A 87 -2.97 21.67 1.75
C THR A 87 -3.13 23.21 1.52
N GLU A 88 -4.19 23.70 0.88
CA GLU A 88 -4.32 25.13 0.53
C GLU A 88 -5.65 25.69 1.06
N CYS A 89 -5.66 26.78 1.83
CA CYS A 89 -6.92 27.41 2.24
C CYS A 89 -7.29 28.49 1.20
N ARG A 90 -8.42 28.32 0.52
CA ARG A 90 -8.80 29.20 -0.59
C ARG A 90 -9.97 30.08 -0.18
N ARG A 91 -9.67 31.33 0.17
CA ARG A 91 -10.71 32.33 0.49
C ARG A 91 -11.31 32.84 -0.82
N GLU A 92 -12.63 32.80 -0.96
CA GLU A 92 -13.28 33.56 -2.03
C GLU A 92 -13.16 35.05 -1.69
N GLU A 93 -12.43 35.80 -2.51
CA GLU A 93 -12.53 37.26 -2.52
C GLU A 93 -13.95 37.59 -3.00
N ARG A 94 -14.83 37.97 -2.07
CA ARG A 94 -16.06 38.67 -2.42
C ARG A 94 -15.67 40.09 -2.78
N ASP A 95 -15.50 40.36 -4.07
CA ASP A 95 -15.43 41.72 -4.58
C ASP A 95 -16.72 42.47 -4.18
N GLY A 96 -16.59 43.46 -3.28
CA GLY A 96 -17.53 44.57 -3.09
C GLY A 96 -18.82 44.27 -2.33
#